data_AF-Q6D1N3-F1
#
_entry.id   AF-Q6D1N3-F1
#
_cell.length_a   1.000
_cell.length_b   1.000
_cell.length_c   1.000
_cell.angle_alpha   90.00
_cell.angle_beta   90.00
_cell.angle_gamma   90.00
#
_symmetry.space_group_name_H-M   'P 1'
#
loop_
_entity.id
_entity.type
_entity.pdbx_description
1 polymer ?
#
loop_
_entity_poly.entity_id
_entity_poly.type
_entity_poly.pdbx_seq_one_letter_code
_entity_poly.pdbx_strand_id
1 'polypeptide(L)'
;MLENIEASRRARESSNFSDHNEWPPNRGFDGDSSKFTLLPGSTIDRYGTEYGTFASPEGVPYRDRALKPGSDGRPYNVYEVVKPITVDAGDIKGWFGYEGGGTQYELPDKIINLVRDGSLKRR
;
A
#
# COMPACT_ATOMS: atom_id res chain seq x y z
N MET A 1 11.82 -3.64 25.28
CA MET A 1 11.67 -4.83 24.41
C MET A 1 10.36 -5.60 24.63
N LEU A 2 9.60 -5.35 25.71
CA LEU A 2 8.28 -5.98 25.96
C LEU A 2 7.08 -5.15 25.46
N GLU A 3 7.25 -3.84 25.24
CA GLU A 3 6.17 -2.93 24.84
C GLU A 3 5.57 -3.26 23.47
N ASN A 4 6.38 -3.76 22.53
CA ASN A 4 5.93 -4.06 21.17
C ASN A 4 4.96 -5.26 21.11
N ILE A 5 5.10 -6.24 22.01
CA ILE A 5 4.23 -7.43 22.05
C ILE A 5 2.87 -7.07 22.63
N GLU A 6 2.84 -6.25 23.67
CA GLU A 6 1.61 -5.85 24.34
C GLU A 6 0.84 -4.80 23.51
N ALA A 7 1.54 -3.87 22.86
CA ALA A 7 0.94 -2.97 21.88
C ALA A 7 0.34 -3.73 20.68
N SER A 8 1.03 -4.75 20.15
CA SER A 8 0.49 -5.60 19.09
C SER A 8 -0.74 -6.40 19.53
N ARG A 9 -0.76 -6.87 20.79
CA ARG A 9 -1.89 -7.60 21.36
C ARG A 9 -3.10 -6.68 21.55
N ARG A 10 -2.91 -5.49 22.15
CA ARG A 10 -3.99 -4.51 22.34
C ARG A 10 -4.54 -4.02 21.01
N ALA A 11 -3.69 -3.75 20.02
CA ALA A 11 -4.13 -3.40 18.69
C ALA A 11 -4.99 -4.51 18.07
N ARG A 12 -4.59 -5.78 18.24
CA ARG A 12 -5.36 -6.94 17.75
C ARG A 12 -6.69 -7.14 18.47
N GLU A 13 -6.75 -6.85 19.77
CA GLU A 13 -7.96 -6.96 20.59
C GLU A 13 -8.92 -5.78 20.37
N SER A 14 -8.41 -4.58 20.07
CA SER A 14 -9.21 -3.36 19.88
C SER A 14 -9.71 -3.16 18.45
N SER A 15 -9.32 -4.01 17.51
CA SER A 15 -9.77 -3.90 16.12
C SER A 15 -10.54 -5.15 15.71
N ASN A 16 -11.56 -4.94 14.87
CA ASN A 16 -12.50 -5.94 14.36
C ASN A 16 -11.82 -6.93 13.39
N PHE A 17 -10.65 -7.45 13.75
CA PHE A 17 -9.78 -8.33 12.96
C PHE A 17 -10.50 -9.59 12.46
N SER A 18 -11.44 -10.12 13.25
CA SER A 18 -12.25 -11.29 12.90
C SER A 18 -13.22 -11.02 11.75
N ASP A 19 -13.77 -9.81 11.68
CA ASP A 19 -14.92 -9.51 10.82
C ASP A 19 -14.49 -9.12 9.40
N HIS A 20 -13.20 -8.76 9.23
CA HIS A 20 -12.63 -8.36 7.94
C HIS A 20 -11.54 -9.30 7.43
N ASN A 21 -11.45 -10.52 7.98
CA ASN A 21 -10.39 -11.48 7.67
C ASN A 21 -9.02 -10.76 7.66
N GLU A 22 -8.67 -10.16 8.81
CA GLU A 22 -7.44 -9.42 9.12
C GLU A 22 -7.11 -8.11 8.37
N TRP A 23 -7.77 -7.78 7.26
CA TRP A 23 -7.46 -6.59 6.47
C TRP A 23 -8.34 -5.39 6.84
N PRO A 24 -7.87 -4.14 6.64
CA PRO A 24 -8.73 -2.98 6.83
C PRO A 24 -9.89 -3.01 5.81
N PRO A 25 -11.09 -2.54 6.19
CA PRO A 25 -12.18 -2.35 5.25
C PRO A 25 -11.82 -1.31 4.18
N ASN A 26 -12.70 -1.15 3.18
CA ASN A 26 -12.56 -0.11 2.15
C ASN A 26 -11.18 -0.12 1.46
N ARG A 27 -10.65 -1.32 1.20
CA ARG A 27 -9.36 -1.47 0.51
C ARG A 27 -8.18 -0.75 1.20
N GLY A 28 -8.31 -0.45 2.50
CA GLY A 28 -7.29 0.28 3.26
C GLY A 28 -7.31 1.80 3.12
N PHE A 29 -8.27 2.38 2.40
CA PHE A 29 -8.43 3.83 2.33
C PHE A 29 -9.07 4.41 3.60
N ASP A 30 -8.54 5.52 4.08
CA ASP A 30 -9.10 6.32 5.16
C ASP A 30 -10.10 7.33 4.60
N GLY A 31 -11.37 6.91 4.51
CA GLY A 31 -12.41 7.68 3.85
C GLY A 31 -12.46 7.44 2.34
N ASP A 32 -12.77 8.48 1.58
CA ASP A 32 -13.00 8.36 0.14
C ASP A 32 -11.66 8.27 -0.63
N SER A 33 -11.64 7.40 -1.64
CA SER A 33 -10.62 7.45 -2.69
C SER A 33 -11.13 8.28 -3.87
N SER A 34 -10.20 8.85 -4.63
CA SER A 34 -10.53 9.61 -5.84
C SER A 34 -9.65 9.19 -7.01
N LYS A 35 -10.17 9.38 -8.23
CA LYS A 35 -9.40 9.11 -9.44
C LYS A 35 -8.25 10.10 -9.55
N PHE A 36 -7.03 9.57 -9.62
CA PHE A 36 -5.81 10.33 -9.83
C PHE A 36 -5.05 9.75 -11.02
N THR A 37 -4.46 10.60 -11.86
CA THR A 37 -3.67 10.13 -13.01
C THR A 37 -2.20 10.30 -12.71
N LEU A 38 -1.49 9.18 -12.56
CA LEU A 38 -0.02 9.17 -12.53
C LEU A 38 0.49 9.51 -13.92
N LEU A 39 1.35 10.52 -14.02
CA LEU A 39 1.95 10.95 -15.28
C LEU A 39 3.30 10.27 -15.52
N PRO A 40 3.75 10.17 -16.78
CA PRO A 40 5.08 9.67 -17.10
C PRO A 40 6.18 10.39 -16.32
N GLY A 41 7.14 9.63 -15.79
CA GLY A 41 8.23 10.12 -14.94
C GLY A 41 7.94 10.07 -13.43
N SER A 42 6.68 9.92 -13.00
CA SER A 42 6.36 9.67 -11.60
C SER A 42 6.94 8.33 -11.13
N THR A 43 7.39 8.26 -9.87
CA THR A 43 7.86 7.01 -9.26
C THR A 43 6.90 6.52 -8.17
N ILE A 44 6.68 5.21 -8.17
CA ILE A 44 5.88 4.51 -7.17
C ILE A 44 6.67 3.32 -6.63
N ASP A 45 6.42 2.93 -5.40
CA ASP A 45 7.09 1.79 -4.77
C ASP A 45 6.11 0.82 -4.10
N ARG A 46 6.58 -0.39 -3.80
CA ARG A 46 5.79 -1.42 -3.11
C ARG A 46 6.67 -2.40 -2.34
N TYR A 47 6.23 -2.74 -1.14
CA TYR A 47 6.63 -3.97 -0.44
C TYR A 47 5.73 -5.14 -0.86
N GLY A 48 6.27 -6.09 -1.60
CA GLY A 48 5.55 -7.25 -2.10
C GLY A 48 5.85 -7.61 -3.55
N THR A 49 5.23 -8.70 -4.02
CA THR A 49 5.38 -9.16 -5.39
C THR A 49 4.57 -8.31 -6.37
N GLU A 50 4.90 -8.43 -7.66
CA GLU A 50 4.23 -7.74 -8.77
C GLU A 50 2.81 -8.24 -9.07
N TYR A 51 2.34 -9.28 -8.37
CA TYR A 51 0.96 -9.77 -8.50
C TYR A 51 -0.07 -8.93 -7.73
N GLY A 52 0.39 -7.95 -6.94
CA GLY A 52 -0.45 -6.98 -6.26
C GLY A 52 -0.80 -5.77 -7.12
N THR A 53 -1.78 -5.01 -6.66
CA THR A 53 -2.30 -3.79 -7.32
C THR A 53 -2.08 -2.52 -6.52
N PHE A 54 -1.56 -2.60 -5.28
CA PHE A 54 -1.30 -1.41 -4.47
C PHE A 54 0.15 -0.95 -4.57
N ALA A 55 0.35 0.35 -4.66
CA ALA A 55 1.63 1.01 -4.53
C ALA A 55 1.46 2.32 -3.74
N SER A 56 2.56 3.00 -3.43
CA SER A 56 2.55 4.37 -2.89
C SER A 56 3.49 5.23 -3.73
N PRO A 57 3.42 6.57 -3.61
CA PRO A 57 4.54 7.41 -4.02
C PRO A 57 5.85 6.87 -3.44
N GLU A 58 6.92 6.93 -4.22
CA GLU A 58 8.22 6.50 -3.72
C GLU A 58 8.62 7.28 -2.45
N GLY A 59 9.03 6.55 -1.42
CA GLY A 59 9.54 7.14 -0.19
C GLY A 59 8.52 7.39 0.91
N VAL A 60 7.24 7.01 0.73
CA VAL A 60 6.28 7.00 1.86
C VAL A 60 6.84 6.13 3.00
N PRO A 61 6.97 6.64 4.24
CA PRO A 61 7.52 5.89 5.36
C PRO A 61 6.78 4.57 5.62
N TYR A 62 7.49 3.53 6.07
CA TYR A 62 6.88 2.20 6.26
C TYR A 62 5.70 2.20 7.24
N ARG A 63 5.80 2.98 8.33
CA ARG A 63 4.72 3.11 9.34
C ARG A 63 3.47 3.75 8.75
N ASP A 64 3.64 4.68 7.82
CA ASP A 64 2.53 5.42 7.21
C ASP A 64 1.76 4.57 6.20
N ARG A 65 2.28 3.37 5.87
CA ARG A 65 1.66 2.40 4.96
C ARG A 65 0.74 1.39 5.65
N ALA A 66 0.74 1.36 6.99
CA ALA A 66 -0.06 0.44 7.79
C ALA A 66 -0.06 -1.02 7.26
N LEU A 67 1.12 -1.52 6.88
CA LEU A 67 1.24 -2.86 6.31
C LEU A 67 1.17 -3.96 7.39
N LYS A 68 0.73 -5.15 6.98
CA LYS A 68 0.76 -6.34 7.84
C LYS A 68 2.19 -6.58 8.36
N PRO A 69 2.39 -6.90 9.65
CA PRO A 69 3.72 -7.22 10.18
C PRO A 69 4.41 -8.31 9.36
N GLY A 70 5.70 -8.14 9.07
CA GLY A 70 6.48 -9.01 8.19
C GLY A 70 6.46 -8.61 6.71
N SER A 71 5.73 -7.54 6.33
CA SER A 71 5.76 -7.02 4.95
C SER A 71 7.10 -6.35 4.59
N ASP A 72 7.84 -5.87 5.58
CA ASP A 72 9.22 -5.39 5.49
C ASP A 72 10.21 -6.48 5.07
N GLY A 73 9.90 -7.75 5.31
CA GLY A 73 10.67 -8.89 4.80
C GLY A 73 10.33 -9.28 3.36
N ARG A 74 9.36 -8.61 2.72
CA ARG A 74 9.01 -8.85 1.30
C ARG A 74 9.90 -8.02 0.38
N PRO A 75 10.00 -8.38 -0.92
CA PRO A 75 10.74 -7.57 -1.88
C PRO A 75 10.24 -6.13 -1.91
N TYR A 76 11.17 -5.18 -1.79
CA TYR A 76 10.91 -3.77 -2.03
C TYR A 76 11.22 -3.47 -3.50
N ASN A 77 10.25 -2.97 -4.23
CA ASN A 77 10.37 -2.68 -5.65
C ASN A 77 9.96 -1.25 -5.94
N VAL A 78 10.69 -0.60 -6.83
CA VAL A 78 10.40 0.75 -7.33
C VAL A 78 10.09 0.68 -8.82
N TYR A 79 9.10 1.47 -9.25
CA TYR A 79 8.68 1.55 -10.63
C TYR A 79 8.57 3.01 -11.06
N GLU A 80 8.94 3.27 -12.30
CA GLU A 80 8.67 4.52 -13.00
C GLU A 80 7.45 4.35 -13.90
N VAL A 81 6.58 5.35 -13.87
CA VAL A 81 5.44 5.47 -14.76
C VAL A 81 5.93 5.90 -16.14
N VAL A 82 5.61 5.14 -17.18
CA VAL A 82 6.03 5.39 -18.57
C VAL A 82 4.88 5.91 -19.42
N LYS A 83 3.65 5.46 -19.13
CA LYS A 83 2.41 5.94 -19.75
C LYS A 83 1.46 6.43 -18.66
N PRO A 84 0.56 7.39 -18.94
CA PRO A 84 -0.43 7.81 -17.95
C PRO A 84 -1.25 6.63 -17.40
N ILE A 85 -1.39 6.52 -16.08
CA ILE A 85 -2.18 5.48 -15.42
C ILE A 85 -3.17 6.15 -14.48
N THR A 86 -4.48 5.98 -14.72
CA THR A 86 -5.51 6.39 -13.76
C THR A 86 -5.63 5.34 -12.66
N VAL A 87 -5.47 5.78 -11.42
CA VAL A 87 -5.53 4.97 -10.20
C VAL A 87 -6.65 5.50 -9.29
N ASP A 88 -7.07 4.68 -8.32
CA ASP A 88 -7.75 5.19 -7.13
C ASP A 88 -6.70 5.61 -6.10
N ALA A 89 -6.72 6.85 -5.67
CA ALA A 89 -5.77 7.43 -4.73
C ALA A 89 -6.49 7.92 -3.47
N GLY A 90 -5.83 7.77 -2.32
CA GLY A 90 -6.33 8.26 -1.05
C GLY A 90 -5.38 7.93 0.09
N ASP A 91 -5.70 8.43 1.26
CA ASP A 91 -4.91 8.22 2.47
C ASP A 91 -5.08 6.80 2.99
N ILE A 92 -4.04 6.28 3.61
CA ILE A 92 -4.00 4.92 4.16
C ILE A 92 -4.56 4.94 5.56
N LYS A 93 -5.57 4.10 5.82
CA LYS A 93 -6.14 3.91 7.15
C LYS A 93 -5.12 3.30 8.10
N GLY A 94 -4.98 3.88 9.29
CA GLY A 94 -4.21 3.29 10.38
C GLY A 94 -4.68 1.88 10.69
N TRP A 95 -3.78 0.91 10.62
CA TRP A 95 -4.06 -0.51 10.79
C TRP A 95 -2.81 -1.28 11.21
N PHE A 96 -2.99 -2.53 11.65
CA PHE A 96 -1.91 -3.42 12.09
C PHE A 96 -0.95 -2.83 13.15
N GLY A 97 -1.41 -1.87 13.96
CA GLY A 97 -0.60 -1.21 14.99
C GLY A 97 0.28 -0.06 14.48
N TYR A 98 0.03 0.40 13.25
CA TYR A 98 0.67 1.58 12.67
C TYR A 98 -0.33 2.71 12.43
N GLU A 99 0.20 3.93 12.39
CA GLU A 99 -0.59 5.16 12.26
C GLU A 99 -1.30 5.28 10.90
N GLY A 100 -0.71 4.75 9.82
CA GLY A 100 -1.21 5.04 8.47
C GLY A 100 -0.95 6.49 8.08
N GLY A 101 -1.81 7.07 7.25
CA GLY A 101 -1.75 8.48 6.84
C GLY A 101 -0.85 8.75 5.63
N GLY A 102 -0.12 7.76 5.12
CA GLY A 102 0.54 7.86 3.82
C GLY A 102 -0.46 7.77 2.67
N THR A 103 -0.06 8.13 1.45
CA THR A 103 -0.90 7.94 0.27
C THR A 103 -0.73 6.53 -0.31
N GLN A 104 -1.82 5.87 -0.67
CA GLN A 104 -1.82 4.66 -1.50
C GLN A 104 -2.49 4.90 -2.85
N TYR A 105 -2.04 4.11 -3.82
CA TYR A 105 -2.62 3.98 -5.14
C TYR A 105 -3.10 2.55 -5.35
N GLU A 106 -4.37 2.37 -5.70
CA GLU A 106 -4.87 1.13 -6.29
C GLU A 106 -4.81 1.24 -7.82
N LEU A 107 -3.90 0.48 -8.40
CA LEU A 107 -3.65 0.40 -9.83
C LEU A 107 -4.79 -0.35 -10.55
N PRO A 108 -5.08 -0.03 -11.82
CA PRO A 108 -6.16 -0.65 -12.58
C PRO A 108 -5.89 -2.13 -12.94
N ASP A 109 -4.64 -2.58 -12.84
CA ASP A 109 -4.24 -3.97 -13.04
C ASP A 109 -3.02 -4.29 -12.15
N LYS A 110 -2.64 -5.57 -12.10
CA LYS A 110 -1.42 -6.05 -11.44
C LYS A 110 -0.21 -5.35 -12.02
N ILE A 111 0.74 -5.02 -11.15
CA ILE A 111 2.00 -4.38 -11.54
C ILE A 111 2.71 -5.17 -12.65
N ILE A 112 2.71 -6.50 -12.59
CA ILE A 112 3.37 -7.32 -13.63
C ILE A 112 2.76 -7.10 -15.03
N ASN A 113 1.45 -6.86 -15.13
CA ASN A 113 0.78 -6.63 -16.41
C ASN A 113 1.11 -5.21 -16.92
N LEU A 114 1.08 -4.22 -16.03
CA LEU A 114 1.47 -2.84 -16.36
C LEU A 114 2.95 -2.73 -16.75
N VAL A 115 3.81 -3.59 -16.21
CA VAL A 115 5.20 -3.69 -16.67
C VAL A 115 5.28 -4.36 -18.04
N ARG A 116 4.50 -5.42 -18.29
CA ARG A 116 4.48 -6.14 -19.57
C ARG A 116 3.93 -5.30 -20.73
N ASP A 117 2.93 -4.47 -20.49
CA ASP A 117 2.35 -3.57 -21.50
C ASP A 117 3.13 -2.25 -21.67
N GLY A 118 4.19 -2.06 -20.86
CA GLY A 118 5.08 -0.93 -20.91
C GLY A 118 4.51 0.36 -20.31
N SER A 119 3.45 0.29 -19.49
CA SER A 119 2.94 1.43 -18.72
C SER A 119 3.79 1.72 -17.49
N LEU A 120 4.40 0.69 -16.90
CA LEU A 120 5.40 0.77 -15.84
C LEU A 120 6.75 0.22 -16.28
N LYS A 121 7.82 0.75 -15.69
CA LYS A 121 9.19 0.26 -15.85
C LYS A 121 9.81 0.01 -14.48
N ARG A 122 10.45 -1.14 -14.27
CA ARG A 122 11.23 -1.43 -13.07
C ARG A 122 12.44 -0.48 -12.97
N ARG A 123 12.67 0.10 -11.80
CA ARG A 123 13.83 0.94 -11.49
C ARG A 123 14.91 0.13 -10.79
#